data_AF-A0A835AJW1-F1
#
_entry.id   AF-A0A835AJW1-F1
#
_cell.length_a   1.000
_cell.length_b   1.000
_cell.length_c   1.000
_cell.angle_alpha   90.00
_cell.angle_beta   90.00
_cell.angle_gamma   90.00
#
_symmetry.space_group_name_H-M   'P 1'
#
loop_
_entity.id
_entity.type
_entity.pdbx_description
1 polymer ?
#
loop_
_entity_poly.entity_id
_entity_poly.type
_entity_poly.pdbx_seq_one_letter_code
_entity_poly.pdbx_strand_id
1 'polypeptide(L)'
;MPGSLASLKSTSPGVKWDQSTSRKYSKPRRLRTEEIPGIVDDFRRAARNAIEVGFDGVEIHGAHGYLLEQFMKDSANDRDDEYGGSLENRCRFAVEVVDAIVDEVGANRVGIRLSPFLDYKDCVDSDPVALGSYMIQQLNKHQGFLYCHMVEPRMAIVDGRREIPHRLLPFREAFNGTFIAAGGYDREEGDKVVQKAILISSHMGDSSWLTRTCLGGLSWERH
;
A
#
# COMPACT_ATOMS: atom_id res chain seq x y z
N MET A 1 -0.24 6.04 20.62
CA MET A 1 1.00 6.85 20.48
C MET A 1 1.41 6.81 19.02
N PRO A 2 1.22 7.85 18.20
CA PRO A 2 1.51 7.76 16.78
C PRO A 2 2.99 8.09 16.54
N GLY A 3 3.79 7.06 16.29
CA GLY A 3 5.18 7.18 15.86
C GLY A 3 5.24 7.65 14.41
N SER A 4 5.90 8.79 14.16
CA SER A 4 6.18 9.29 12.82
C SER A 4 7.66 9.10 12.48
N LEU A 5 7.97 8.48 11.34
CA LEU A 5 9.34 8.37 10.82
C LEU A 5 9.43 8.97 9.41
N ALA A 6 10.49 9.75 9.21
CA ALA A 6 10.89 10.40 7.97
C ALA A 6 11.74 9.47 7.08
N SER A 7 12.01 9.90 5.84
CA SER A 7 12.75 9.19 4.79
C SER A 7 14.14 8.70 5.21
N LEU A 8 14.48 7.44 4.87
CA LEU A 8 15.68 6.71 5.31
C LEU A 8 17.02 7.22 4.77
N LYS A 9 17.04 8.20 3.85
CA LYS A 9 18.28 8.66 3.21
C LYS A 9 19.26 9.33 4.20
N SER A 10 20.50 8.88 4.16
CA SER A 10 21.60 9.42 4.97
C SER A 10 22.16 10.74 4.43
N THR A 11 21.95 11.06 3.15
CA THR A 11 22.66 12.14 2.44
C THR A 11 21.80 13.38 2.16
N SER A 12 22.29 14.56 2.57
CA SER A 12 21.74 15.88 2.24
C SER A 12 22.20 16.33 0.83
N PRO A 13 21.41 17.16 0.11
CA PRO A 13 21.42 18.61 0.36
C PRO A 13 20.03 19.23 0.55
N GLY A 14 20.00 20.38 1.22
CA GLY A 14 18.84 21.01 1.87
C GLY A 14 17.54 21.13 1.06
N VAL A 15 16.44 20.69 1.68
CA VAL A 15 15.08 20.90 1.19
C VAL A 15 14.63 22.33 1.52
N LYS A 16 14.13 23.04 0.51
CA LYS A 16 13.55 24.39 0.63
C LYS A 16 12.17 24.34 1.31
N TRP A 17 11.95 25.36 2.15
CA TRP A 17 10.85 25.54 3.08
C TRP A 17 9.47 25.75 2.42
N ASP A 18 8.46 25.01 2.88
CA ASP A 18 7.04 25.41 2.81
C ASP A 18 6.59 25.81 4.23
N GLN A 19 6.00 27.00 4.38
CA GLN A 19 5.77 27.71 5.63
C GLN A 19 4.48 27.30 6.38
N SER A 20 3.81 26.20 6.03
CA SER A 20 2.44 25.95 6.53
C SER A 20 2.30 24.93 7.67
N THR A 21 3.33 24.18 8.08
CA THR A 21 3.24 23.29 9.27
C THR A 21 4.54 23.26 10.11
N SER A 22 4.51 23.79 11.33
CA SER A 22 5.67 23.90 12.23
C SER A 22 6.07 22.60 12.94
N ARG A 23 5.80 21.42 12.35
CA ARG A 23 6.28 20.14 12.92
C ARG A 23 7.68 19.85 12.42
N LYS A 24 8.69 20.10 13.26
CA LYS A 24 10.06 19.62 13.05
C LYS A 24 10.08 18.09 13.27
N TYR A 25 10.29 17.33 12.21
CA TYR A 25 10.51 15.89 12.32
C TYR A 25 11.96 15.61 12.73
N SER A 26 12.18 14.63 13.61
CA SER A 26 13.53 14.16 13.93
C SER A 26 14.15 13.47 12.72
N LYS A 27 15.47 13.65 12.52
CA LYS A 27 16.19 12.91 11.48
C LYS A 27 16.03 11.41 11.75
N PRO A 28 15.55 10.61 10.79
CA PRO A 28 15.38 9.18 10.96
C PRO A 28 16.74 8.50 11.03
N ARG A 29 16.79 7.37 11.71
CA ARG A 29 17.97 6.49 11.77
C ARG A 29 17.73 5.29 10.86
N ARG A 30 18.71 4.94 10.03
CA ARG A 30 18.72 3.67 9.27
C ARG A 30 18.65 2.49 10.25
N LEU A 31 17.69 1.58 10.03
CA LEU A 31 17.61 0.33 10.77
C LEU A 31 18.84 -0.54 10.49
N ARG A 32 19.39 -1.17 11.52
CA ARG A 32 20.44 -2.18 11.34
C ARG A 32 19.80 -3.48 10.85
N THR A 33 20.54 -4.27 10.09
CA THR A 33 20.01 -5.49 9.45
C THR A 33 19.45 -6.45 10.49
N GLU A 34 20.13 -6.60 11.62
CA GLU A 34 19.71 -7.44 12.74
C GLU A 34 18.47 -6.93 13.50
N GLU A 35 18.03 -5.69 13.26
CA GLU A 35 16.77 -5.16 13.85
C GLU A 35 15.54 -5.58 13.04
N ILE A 36 15.70 -5.89 11.74
CA ILE A 36 14.58 -6.14 10.83
C ILE A 36 13.77 -7.38 11.24
N PRO A 37 14.38 -8.53 11.58
CA PRO A 37 13.62 -9.70 12.03
C PRO A 37 12.75 -9.42 13.27
N GLY A 38 13.23 -8.58 14.20
CA GLY A 38 12.44 -8.17 15.37
C GLY A 38 11.21 -7.35 15.00
N ILE A 39 11.33 -6.48 13.99
CA ILE A 39 10.20 -5.68 13.49
C ILE A 39 9.20 -6.58 12.75
N VAL A 40 9.67 -7.56 11.97
CA VAL A 40 8.80 -8.59 11.36
C VAL A 40 7.99 -9.31 12.43
N ASP A 41 8.63 -9.71 13.54
CA ASP A 41 7.92 -10.35 14.66
C ASP A 41 6.90 -9.42 15.33
N ASP A 42 7.18 -8.12 15.43
CA ASP A 42 6.20 -7.15 15.94
C ASP A 42 4.95 -7.04 15.05
N PHE A 43 5.11 -7.05 13.71
CA PHE A 43 3.99 -7.13 12.77
C PHE A 43 3.17 -8.41 12.96
N ARG A 44 3.84 -9.56 13.05
CA ARG A 44 3.23 -10.86 13.30
C ARG A 44 2.40 -10.86 14.59
N ARG A 45 3.00 -10.40 15.70
CA ARG A 45 2.33 -10.30 17.01
C ARG A 45 1.15 -9.34 16.98
N ALA A 46 1.27 -8.21 16.29
CA ALA A 46 0.17 -7.27 16.11
C ALA A 46 -1.01 -7.92 15.37
N ALA A 47 -0.73 -8.70 14.32
CA ALA A 47 -1.76 -9.43 13.58
C ALA A 47 -2.45 -10.48 14.45
N ARG A 48 -1.69 -11.31 15.19
CA ARG A 48 -2.26 -12.27 16.14
C ARG A 48 -3.19 -11.59 17.14
N ASN A 49 -2.72 -10.53 17.79
CA ASN A 49 -3.50 -9.82 18.79
C ASN A 49 -4.80 -9.23 18.19
N ALA A 50 -4.78 -8.75 16.95
CA ALA A 50 -5.98 -8.26 16.27
C ALA A 50 -7.01 -9.39 16.09
N ILE A 51 -6.59 -10.57 15.67
CA ILE A 51 -7.48 -11.71 15.53
C ILE A 51 -8.00 -12.19 16.90
N GLU A 52 -7.15 -12.21 17.94
CA GLU A 52 -7.53 -12.61 19.30
C GLU A 52 -8.63 -11.71 19.90
N VAL A 53 -8.64 -10.41 19.57
CA VAL A 53 -9.69 -9.48 20.03
C VAL A 53 -10.92 -9.44 19.11
N GLY A 54 -10.96 -10.28 18.07
CA GLY A 54 -12.16 -10.50 17.25
C GLY A 54 -12.23 -9.69 15.96
N PHE A 55 -11.12 -9.10 15.47
CA PHE A 55 -11.11 -8.57 14.10
C PHE A 55 -11.19 -9.72 13.09
N ASP A 56 -11.93 -9.52 11.99
CA ASP A 56 -12.08 -10.53 10.92
C ASP A 56 -10.78 -10.76 10.13
N GLY A 57 -9.90 -9.76 10.11
CA GLY A 57 -8.64 -9.78 9.37
C GLY A 57 -7.82 -8.51 9.60
N VAL A 58 -6.69 -8.41 8.91
CA VAL A 58 -5.74 -7.30 9.02
C VAL A 58 -5.34 -6.77 7.64
N GLU A 59 -5.13 -5.45 7.54
CA GLU A 59 -4.52 -4.81 6.35
C GLU A 59 -3.08 -4.41 6.68
N ILE A 60 -2.11 -4.96 5.94
CA ILE A 60 -0.71 -4.55 6.01
C ILE A 60 -0.58 -3.21 5.30
N HIS A 61 -0.10 -2.18 6.00
CA HIS A 61 0.09 -0.87 5.39
C HIS A 61 1.48 -0.74 4.71
N GLY A 62 1.55 -1.06 3.42
CA GLY A 62 2.73 -0.93 2.55
C GLY A 62 2.68 0.27 1.59
N ALA A 63 2.09 1.39 2.01
CA ALA A 63 1.78 2.54 1.14
C ALA A 63 2.08 3.90 1.83
N HIS A 64 1.81 5.01 1.13
CA HIS A 64 1.89 6.40 1.62
C HIS A 64 3.22 6.84 2.27
N GLY A 65 4.34 6.29 1.81
CA GLY A 65 5.69 6.59 2.26
C GLY A 65 5.98 6.13 3.69
N TYR A 66 5.22 5.17 4.21
CA TYR A 66 5.51 4.54 5.51
C TYR A 66 6.63 3.50 5.39
N LEU A 67 7.02 2.93 6.53
CA LEU A 67 8.22 2.10 6.68
C LEU A 67 8.41 1.07 5.57
N LEU A 68 7.42 0.23 5.27
CA LEU A 68 7.53 -0.79 4.22
C LEU A 68 7.74 -0.17 2.83
N GLU A 69 7.03 0.91 2.52
CA GLU A 69 7.18 1.57 1.21
C GLU A 69 8.53 2.31 1.09
N GLN A 70 9.08 2.82 2.20
CA GLN A 70 10.41 3.41 2.22
C GLN A 70 11.50 2.38 1.91
N PHE A 71 11.31 1.11 2.29
CA PHE A 71 12.21 0.02 1.87
C PHE A 71 11.97 -0.35 0.41
N MET A 72 10.71 -0.45 -0.01
CA MET A 72 10.36 -0.82 -1.38
C MET A 72 10.89 0.17 -2.42
N LYS A 73 10.88 1.49 -2.17
CA LYS A 73 11.19 2.52 -3.17
C LYS A 73 12.64 3.02 -3.16
N ASP A 74 13.26 3.13 -4.33
CA ASP A 74 14.69 3.40 -4.53
C ASP A 74 15.09 4.83 -4.15
N SER A 75 14.15 5.78 -4.25
CA SER A 75 14.37 7.14 -3.81
C SER A 75 14.43 7.28 -2.29
N ALA A 76 14.01 6.27 -1.52
CA ALA A 76 14.07 6.27 -0.06
C ALA A 76 15.08 5.25 0.49
N ASN A 77 15.26 4.13 -0.21
CA ASN A 77 16.16 3.05 0.19
C ASN A 77 17.55 3.18 -0.45
N ASP A 78 18.50 3.72 0.30
CA ASP A 78 19.92 3.80 -0.07
C ASP A 78 20.77 2.66 0.53
N ARG A 79 20.14 1.55 0.95
CA ARG A 79 20.83 0.41 1.55
C ARG A 79 21.65 -0.37 0.52
N ASP A 80 22.76 -0.92 0.99
CA ASP A 80 23.73 -1.76 0.30
C ASP A 80 23.81 -3.18 0.87
N ASP A 81 22.92 -3.52 1.80
CA ASP A 81 22.76 -4.86 2.37
C ASP A 81 21.64 -5.65 1.66
N GLU A 82 21.27 -6.81 2.19
CA GLU A 82 20.25 -7.70 1.62
C GLU A 82 18.84 -7.10 1.52
N TYR A 83 18.62 -5.92 2.11
CA TYR A 83 17.37 -5.17 2.06
C TYR A 83 17.42 -3.95 1.14
N GLY A 84 18.46 -3.80 0.30
CA GLY A 84 18.60 -2.70 -0.66
C GLY A 84 19.24 -3.08 -2.00
N GLY A 85 19.34 -2.10 -2.88
CA GLY A 85 19.84 -2.30 -4.25
C GLY A 85 18.77 -2.88 -5.18
N SER A 86 18.80 -4.19 -5.43
CA SER A 86 17.89 -4.83 -6.39
C SER A 86 16.42 -4.73 -5.96
N LEU A 87 15.49 -4.87 -6.92
CA LEU A 87 14.05 -4.84 -6.63
C LEU A 87 13.66 -5.92 -5.60
N GLU A 88 14.22 -7.12 -5.73
CA GLU A 88 13.99 -8.23 -4.81
C GLU A 88 14.44 -7.89 -3.39
N ASN A 89 15.62 -7.31 -3.24
CA ASN A 89 16.14 -6.92 -1.93
C ASN A 89 15.34 -5.78 -1.31
N ARG A 90 14.94 -4.78 -2.10
CA ARG A 90 14.10 -3.66 -1.64
C ARG A 90 12.73 -4.14 -1.15
N CYS A 91 12.16 -5.13 -1.83
CA CYS A 91 10.87 -5.72 -1.46
C CYS A 91 10.98 -6.81 -0.37
N ARG A 92 12.18 -7.34 -0.08
CA ARG A 92 12.42 -8.44 0.86
C ARG A 92 11.74 -8.22 2.20
N PHE A 93 11.91 -7.04 2.79
CA PHE A 93 11.31 -6.75 4.09
C PHE A 93 9.77 -6.77 4.06
N ALA A 94 9.15 -6.23 3.01
CA ALA A 94 7.70 -6.28 2.87
C ALA A 94 7.20 -7.72 2.66
N VAL A 95 7.94 -8.54 1.92
CA VAL A 95 7.64 -9.96 1.72
C VAL A 95 7.76 -10.73 3.04
N GLU A 96 8.82 -10.54 3.80
CA GLU A 96 9.00 -11.16 5.13
C GLU A 96 7.85 -10.82 6.10
N VAL A 97 7.35 -9.57 6.07
CA VAL A 97 6.18 -9.17 6.86
C VAL A 97 4.91 -9.86 6.40
N VAL A 98 4.69 -9.96 5.08
CA VAL A 98 3.54 -10.68 4.51
C VAL A 98 3.60 -12.15 4.91
N ASP A 99 4.72 -12.81 4.70
CA ASP A 99 4.93 -14.23 5.02
C ASP A 99 4.65 -14.49 6.50
N ALA A 100 5.27 -13.71 7.39
CA ALA A 100 5.11 -13.89 8.84
C ALA A 100 3.65 -13.70 9.31
N ILE A 101 2.93 -12.72 8.75
CA ILE A 101 1.51 -12.52 9.09
C ILE A 101 0.64 -13.64 8.51
N VAL A 102 0.88 -14.05 7.26
CA VAL A 102 0.14 -15.13 6.62
C VAL A 102 0.32 -16.44 7.39
N ASP A 103 1.53 -16.76 7.82
CA ASP A 103 1.82 -17.96 8.62
C ASP A 103 1.13 -17.93 10.00
N GLU A 104 0.96 -16.74 10.59
CA GLU A 104 0.35 -16.58 11.91
C GLU A 104 -1.18 -16.64 11.88
N VAL A 105 -1.83 -15.95 10.93
CA VAL A 105 -3.30 -15.77 10.95
C VAL A 105 -4.04 -16.34 9.75
N GLY A 106 -3.30 -16.84 8.75
CA GLY A 106 -3.84 -17.40 7.52
C GLY A 106 -4.08 -16.36 6.41
N ALA A 107 -3.73 -16.69 5.17
CA ALA A 107 -3.80 -15.77 4.02
C ALA A 107 -5.19 -15.18 3.77
N ASN A 108 -6.25 -15.94 4.07
CA ASN A 108 -7.65 -15.54 3.92
C ASN A 108 -8.10 -14.45 4.91
N ARG A 109 -7.22 -13.99 5.80
CA ARG A 109 -7.45 -12.88 6.73
C ARG A 109 -6.51 -11.70 6.50
N VAL A 110 -5.68 -11.76 5.46
CA VAL A 110 -4.61 -10.78 5.23
C VAL A 110 -4.87 -10.02 3.95
N GLY A 111 -5.01 -8.70 4.08
CA GLY A 111 -4.93 -7.77 2.97
C GLY A 111 -3.64 -6.95 3.02
N ILE A 112 -3.26 -6.33 1.91
CA ILE A 112 -2.15 -5.37 1.87
C ILE A 112 -2.53 -4.14 1.06
N ARG A 113 -2.13 -2.97 1.55
CA ARG A 113 -2.27 -1.69 0.85
C ARG A 113 -0.95 -1.24 0.24
N LEU A 114 -0.93 -0.97 -1.06
CA LEU A 114 0.25 -0.54 -1.83
C LEU A 114 -0.01 0.77 -2.60
N SER A 115 1.03 1.56 -2.83
CA SER A 115 0.92 2.81 -3.60
C SER A 115 2.08 3.01 -4.58
N PRO A 116 2.28 2.08 -5.54
CA PRO A 116 3.46 2.06 -6.40
C PRO A 116 3.68 3.41 -7.12
N PHE A 117 2.61 4.05 -7.58
CA PHE A 117 2.67 5.30 -8.34
C PHE A 117 2.60 6.58 -7.50
N LEU A 118 2.41 6.51 -6.18
CA LEU A 118 2.38 7.72 -5.37
C LEU A 118 3.79 8.30 -5.19
N ASP A 119 3.88 9.61 -5.24
CA ASP A 119 5.10 10.41 -5.04
C ASP A 119 5.07 11.16 -3.70
N TYR A 120 4.32 10.64 -2.72
CA TYR A 120 4.13 11.29 -1.43
C TYR A 120 5.43 11.32 -0.61
N LYS A 121 5.75 12.49 -0.03
CA LYS A 121 6.96 12.73 0.80
C LYS A 121 8.28 12.36 0.11
N ASP A 122 8.40 12.63 -1.18
CA ASP A 122 9.60 12.33 -1.98
C ASP A 122 9.95 10.83 -2.05
N CYS A 123 8.96 9.95 -1.80
CA CYS A 123 9.09 8.50 -1.85
C CYS A 123 8.53 7.99 -3.20
N VAL A 124 9.39 8.05 -4.22
CA VAL A 124 9.14 7.67 -5.62
C VAL A 124 9.94 6.41 -5.98
N ASP A 125 9.41 5.59 -6.90
CA ASP A 125 10.17 4.49 -7.51
C ASP A 125 10.56 4.85 -8.95
N SER A 126 11.75 4.47 -9.40
CA SER A 126 12.13 4.65 -10.81
C SER A 126 11.36 3.74 -11.78
N ASP A 127 10.88 2.58 -11.31
CA ASP A 127 10.04 1.66 -12.07
C ASP A 127 8.86 1.13 -11.20
N PRO A 128 7.82 1.97 -10.99
CA PRO A 128 6.68 1.61 -10.17
C PRO A 128 5.86 0.45 -10.77
N VAL A 129 5.99 0.20 -12.08
CA VAL A 129 5.31 -0.92 -12.76
C VAL A 129 5.99 -2.24 -12.38
N ALA A 130 7.32 -2.30 -12.46
CA ALA A 130 8.08 -3.47 -12.02
C ALA A 130 7.85 -3.73 -10.52
N LEU A 131 7.86 -2.68 -9.69
CA LEU A 131 7.61 -2.80 -8.26
C LEU A 131 6.23 -3.39 -7.95
N GLY A 132 5.17 -2.81 -8.53
CA GLY A 132 3.81 -3.30 -8.34
C GLY A 132 3.64 -4.74 -8.85
N SER A 133 4.21 -5.06 -10.01
CA SER A 133 4.14 -6.41 -10.60
C SER A 133 4.85 -7.44 -9.72
N TYR A 134 6.03 -7.12 -9.21
CA TYR A 134 6.78 -7.99 -8.32
C TYR A 134 6.00 -8.30 -7.05
N MET A 135 5.43 -7.28 -6.39
CA MET A 135 4.64 -7.48 -5.18
C MET A 135 3.42 -8.35 -5.46
N ILE A 136 2.67 -8.12 -6.55
CA ILE A 136 1.53 -8.96 -6.93
C ILE A 136 1.94 -10.43 -7.12
N GLN A 137 3.10 -10.68 -7.74
CA GLN A 137 3.65 -12.04 -7.86
C GLN A 137 3.95 -12.67 -6.50
N GLN A 138 4.48 -11.91 -5.53
CA GLN A 138 4.72 -12.44 -4.18
C GLN A 138 3.40 -12.75 -3.48
N LEU A 139 2.42 -11.85 -3.53
CA LEU A 139 1.11 -12.06 -2.90
C LEU A 139 0.39 -13.29 -3.46
N ASN A 140 0.48 -13.51 -4.78
CA ASN A 140 -0.12 -14.67 -5.45
C ASN A 140 0.48 -16.02 -5.03
N LYS A 141 1.63 -16.06 -4.34
CA LYS A 141 2.18 -17.29 -3.75
C LYS A 141 1.33 -17.81 -2.59
N HIS A 142 0.54 -16.95 -1.95
CA HIS A 142 -0.34 -17.31 -0.85
C HIS A 142 -1.74 -17.58 -1.36
N GLN A 143 -2.11 -18.86 -1.45
CA GLN A 143 -3.45 -19.25 -1.89
C GLN A 143 -4.51 -18.69 -0.94
N GLY A 144 -5.48 -17.97 -1.49
CA GLY A 144 -6.55 -17.35 -0.72
C GLY A 144 -6.17 -16.04 -0.04
N PHE A 145 -5.08 -15.38 -0.43
CA PHE A 145 -4.77 -14.01 0.05
C PHE A 145 -5.98 -13.09 -0.13
N LEU A 146 -6.43 -12.45 0.94
CA LEU A 146 -7.78 -11.88 1.02
C LEU A 146 -8.00 -10.76 0.00
N TYR A 147 -7.17 -9.71 0.03
CA TYR A 147 -7.22 -8.66 -0.99
C TYR A 147 -5.91 -7.90 -1.17
N CYS A 148 -5.74 -7.34 -2.37
CA CYS A 148 -4.73 -6.33 -2.65
C CYS A 148 -5.41 -4.97 -2.86
N HIS A 149 -5.03 -3.98 -2.07
CA HIS A 149 -5.58 -2.63 -2.11
C HIS A 149 -4.54 -1.67 -2.67
N MET A 150 -4.73 -1.14 -3.88
CA MET A 150 -3.79 -0.24 -4.52
C MET A 150 -4.31 1.18 -4.67
N VAL A 151 -3.44 2.15 -4.43
CA VAL A 151 -3.76 3.57 -4.60
C VAL A 151 -3.38 4.02 -6.01
N GLU A 152 -4.35 4.57 -6.74
CA GLU A 152 -4.16 5.20 -8.05
C GLU A 152 -3.26 6.42 -7.92
N PRO A 153 -2.46 6.74 -8.96
CA PRO A 153 -1.76 8.02 -9.02
C PRO A 153 -2.73 9.19 -8.89
N ARG A 154 -2.25 10.31 -8.34
CA ARG A 154 -3.04 11.53 -8.17
C ARG A 154 -3.65 11.95 -9.51
N MET A 155 -4.92 12.38 -9.47
CA MET A 155 -5.62 12.97 -10.62
C MET A 155 -4.74 14.04 -11.27
N ALA A 156 -4.49 13.90 -12.57
CA ALA A 156 -3.85 14.95 -13.35
C ALA A 156 -4.93 15.77 -14.07
N ILE A 157 -4.72 17.09 -14.13
CA ILE A 157 -5.46 17.94 -15.05
C ILE A 157 -4.60 18.04 -16.31
N VAL A 158 -5.02 17.36 -17.38
CA VAL A 158 -4.37 17.42 -18.69
C VAL A 158 -5.35 18.15 -19.62
N ASP A 159 -4.91 19.26 -20.22
CA ASP A 159 -5.72 20.09 -21.12
C ASP A 159 -7.10 20.48 -20.57
N GLY A 160 -7.16 20.77 -19.26
CA GLY A 160 -8.40 21.18 -18.56
C GLY A 160 -9.38 20.03 -18.30
N ARG A 161 -9.03 18.79 -18.63
CA ARG A 161 -9.79 17.58 -18.30
C ARG A 161 -9.12 16.83 -17.16
N ARG A 162 -9.95 16.24 -16.30
CA ARG A 162 -9.47 15.29 -15.29
C ARG A 162 -9.14 13.99 -16.01
N GLU A 163 -7.90 13.56 -15.92
CA GLU A 163 -7.48 12.23 -16.36
C GLU A 163 -6.99 11.44 -15.16
N ILE A 164 -7.62 10.29 -14.92
CA ILE A 164 -7.07 9.24 -14.08
C ILE A 164 -6.27 8.33 -15.01
N PRO A 165 -4.93 8.26 -14.87
CA PRO A 165 -4.17 7.24 -15.55
C PRO A 165 -4.65 5.88 -15.00
N HIS A 166 -5.42 5.11 -15.75
CA HIS A 166 -5.87 3.76 -15.36
C HIS A 166 -4.70 2.77 -15.33
N ARG A 167 -3.74 2.99 -14.43
CA ARG A 167 -2.47 2.26 -14.36
C ARG A 167 -2.56 1.02 -13.48
N LEU A 168 -3.63 0.85 -12.72
CA LEU A 168 -3.83 -0.34 -11.88
C LEU A 168 -4.48 -1.52 -12.61
N LEU A 169 -5.03 -1.34 -13.82
CA LEU A 169 -5.69 -2.43 -14.56
C LEU A 169 -4.78 -3.66 -14.77
N PRO A 170 -3.50 -3.53 -15.18
CA PRO A 170 -2.61 -4.69 -15.32
C PRO A 170 -2.39 -5.44 -13.99
N PHE A 171 -2.33 -4.72 -12.86
CA PHE A 171 -2.18 -5.36 -11.55
C PHE A 171 -3.46 -6.08 -11.11
N ARG A 172 -4.62 -5.50 -11.42
CA ARG A 172 -5.91 -6.17 -11.22
C ARG A 172 -5.94 -7.50 -11.98
N GLU A 173 -5.58 -7.50 -13.25
CA GLU A 173 -5.62 -8.69 -14.11
C GLU A 173 -4.63 -9.77 -13.63
N ALA A 174 -3.49 -9.36 -13.08
CA ALA A 174 -2.48 -10.27 -12.56
C ALA A 174 -2.79 -10.86 -11.17
N PHE A 175 -3.64 -10.22 -10.36
CA PHE A 175 -3.93 -10.67 -8.99
C PHE A 175 -5.06 -11.69 -8.93
N ASN A 176 -4.82 -12.80 -8.22
CA ASN A 176 -5.77 -13.92 -8.15
C ASN A 176 -6.95 -13.68 -7.20
N GLY A 177 -6.84 -12.72 -6.28
CA GLY A 177 -7.83 -12.44 -5.24
C GLY A 177 -8.68 -11.20 -5.50
N THR A 178 -9.29 -10.69 -4.44
CA THR A 178 -10.04 -9.44 -4.48
C THR A 178 -9.08 -8.25 -4.63
N PHE A 179 -9.34 -7.37 -5.58
CA PHE A 179 -8.53 -6.17 -5.80
C PHE A 179 -9.34 -4.91 -5.53
N ILE A 180 -8.79 -4.02 -4.73
CA ILE A 180 -9.40 -2.75 -4.35
C ILE A 180 -8.55 -1.62 -4.94
N ALA A 181 -9.15 -0.73 -5.73
CA ALA A 181 -8.52 0.50 -6.19
C ALA A 181 -9.02 1.69 -5.36
N ALA A 182 -8.12 2.58 -4.96
CA ALA A 182 -8.46 3.81 -4.24
C ALA A 182 -7.82 5.03 -4.89
N GLY A 183 -8.55 6.14 -4.96
CA GLY A 183 -8.04 7.43 -5.43
C GLY A 183 -8.62 7.87 -6.77
N GLY A 184 -8.96 9.16 -6.86
CA GLY A 184 -9.31 9.84 -8.11
C GLY A 184 -10.74 9.67 -8.62
N TYR A 185 -11.42 8.57 -8.29
CA TYR A 185 -12.74 8.26 -8.86
C TYR A 185 -13.84 9.21 -8.40
N ASP A 186 -14.53 9.83 -9.37
CA ASP A 186 -15.89 10.33 -9.15
C ASP A 186 -16.93 9.19 -9.25
N ARG A 187 -18.20 9.50 -9.04
CA ARG A 187 -19.28 8.49 -9.03
C ARG A 187 -19.43 7.77 -10.37
N GLU A 188 -19.30 8.50 -11.48
CA GLU A 188 -19.53 7.97 -12.83
C GLU A 188 -18.35 7.13 -13.31
N GLU A 189 -17.13 7.56 -13.02
CA GLU A 189 -15.91 6.78 -13.25
C GLU A 189 -15.86 5.56 -12.35
N GLY A 190 -16.34 5.71 -11.11
CA GLY A 190 -16.45 4.62 -10.17
C GLY A 190 -17.34 3.49 -10.69
N ASP A 191 -18.52 3.83 -11.20
CA ASP A 191 -19.46 2.85 -11.76
C ASP A 191 -18.89 2.13 -13.00
N LYS A 192 -18.04 2.78 -13.80
CA LYS A 192 -17.35 2.15 -14.95
C LYS A 192 -16.25 1.18 -14.52
N VAL A 193 -15.53 1.46 -13.44
CA VAL A 193 -14.42 0.63 -12.96
C VAL A 193 -14.91 -0.56 -12.13
N VAL A 194 -16.03 -0.42 -11.42
CA VAL A 194 -16.70 -1.53 -10.73
C VAL A 194 -17.10 -2.66 -11.71
N GLN A 195 -17.49 -2.32 -12.94
CA GLN A 195 -17.78 -3.32 -13.99
C GLN A 195 -16.55 -4.14 -14.41
N LYS A 196 -15.33 -3.67 -14.13
CA LYS A 196 -14.06 -4.39 -14.39
C LYS A 196 -13.59 -5.23 -13.20
N ALA A 197 -14.52 -5.59 -12.31
CA ALA A 197 -14.26 -6.39 -11.11
C ALA A 197 -13.23 -5.77 -10.15
N ILE A 198 -13.21 -4.44 -10.05
CA ILE A 198 -12.41 -3.65 -9.10
C ILE A 198 -13.37 -3.09 -8.04
N LEU A 199 -13.05 -3.28 -6.76
CA LEU A 199 -13.75 -2.55 -5.69
C LEU A 199 -13.14 -1.16 -5.55
N ILE A 200 -13.98 -0.14 -5.42
CA ILE A 200 -13.52 1.24 -5.27
C ILE A 200 -13.73 1.70 -3.84
N SER A 201 -12.67 2.19 -3.22
CA SER A 201 -12.74 2.87 -1.93
C SER A 201 -12.62 4.38 -2.14
N SER A 202 -13.71 5.11 -1.91
CA SER A 202 -13.69 6.57 -1.78
C SER A 202 -13.61 6.93 -0.30
N HIS A 203 -12.54 7.62 0.10
CA HIS A 203 -12.44 8.19 1.44
C HIS A 203 -12.87 9.67 1.37
N MET A 204 -14.14 9.97 1.69
CA MET A 204 -14.53 11.32 2.12
C MET A 204 -14.35 11.39 3.64
N GLY A 205 -13.62 12.40 4.11
CA GLY A 205 -13.09 12.52 5.47
C GLY A 205 -14.09 12.71 6.61
N ASP A 206 -15.34 12.27 6.48
CA ASP A 206 -16.28 12.18 7.60
C ASP A 206 -17.26 11.03 7.36
N SER A 207 -17.20 10.03 8.25
CA SER A 207 -18.30 9.11 8.60
C SER A 207 -19.08 8.45 7.45
N SER A 208 -18.59 7.33 6.90
CA SER A 208 -19.37 6.12 6.49
C SER A 208 -18.59 5.25 5.50
N TRP A 209 -18.55 3.94 5.74
CA TRP A 209 -18.04 2.95 4.78
C TRP A 209 -19.06 2.78 3.66
N LEU A 210 -18.68 3.10 2.42
CA LEU A 210 -19.43 2.74 1.22
C LEU A 210 -18.49 2.06 0.23
N THR A 211 -18.23 0.76 0.46
CA THR A 211 -17.74 -0.15 -0.57
C THR A 211 -18.92 -0.50 -1.49
N ARG A 212 -18.86 -0.06 -2.76
CA ARG A 212 -19.83 -0.49 -3.78
C ARG A 212 -19.35 -1.81 -4.38
N THR A 213 -19.95 -2.91 -3.96
CA THR A 213 -19.69 -4.26 -4.48
C THR A 213 -20.62 -4.53 -5.66
N CYS A 214 -20.10 -4.84 -6.85
CA CYS A 214 -20.86 -5.63 -7.82
C CYS A 214 -20.66 -7.11 -7.49
N LEU A 215 -21.42 -7.60 -6.52
CA LEU A 215 -21.79 -9.02 -6.51
C LEU A 215 -23.08 -9.12 -7.33
N GLY A 216 -23.04 -9.95 -8.36
CA GLY A 216 -24.15 -10.13 -9.28
C GLY A 216 -25.45 -10.44 -8.55
N GLY A 217 -26.49 -9.69 -8.92
CA GLY A 217 -27.88 -10.13 -8.88
C GLY A 217 -28.45 -10.51 -7.51
N LEU A 218 -28.66 -9.54 -6.62
CA LEU A 218 -29.76 -9.61 -5.66
C LEU A 218 -30.44 -8.24 -5.57
N SER A 219 -31.62 -8.17 -6.21
CA SER A 219 -32.65 -7.16 -6.03
C SER A 219 -33.02 -7.04 -4.56
N TRP A 220 -33.10 -5.82 -3.99
CA TRP A 220 -33.90 -5.59 -2.79
C TRP A 220 -34.60 -4.22 -2.78
N GLU A 221 -35.89 -4.30 -2.44
CA GLU A 221 -36.87 -3.25 -2.27
C GLU A 221 -36.59 -2.37 -1.04
N ARG A 222 -37.15 -1.16 -1.08
CA ARG A 222 -37.08 -0.15 -0.02
C ARG A 222 -37.92 -0.52 1.19
N HIS A 223 -37.32 -0.47 2.39
CA HIS A 223 -37.98 -0.03 3.63
C HIS A 223 -37.11 1.03 4.28
#